data_AF-A0A0G1M346-F1
#
_entry.id   AF-A0A0G1M346-F1
#
_cell.length_a   1.000
_cell.length_b   1.000
_cell.length_c   1.000
_cell.angle_alpha   90.00
_cell.angle_beta   90.00
_cell.angle_gamma   90.00
#
_symmetry.space_group_name_H-M   'P 1'
#
loop_
_entity.id
_entity.type
_entity.pdbx_description
1 polymer ?
#
loop_
_entity_poly.entity_id
_entity_poly.type
_entity_poly.pdbx_seq_one_letter_code
_entity_poly.pdbx_strand_id
1 'polypeptide(L)'
;MLALFWYRTNSWPVVAVVNGVPVTRFELNQLMYARVGQDAVEDLLMRRIINREIANRKIKVTDGEVAERLNKLKEQIGSEESYKQALAIQGMTEAQLKGQIRIQTALEKMVDPSTDSAKLQQEVGDLVRSLRGKAVVWKVLTGGK
;
A
#
# COMPACT_ATOMS: atom_id res chain seq x y z
N MET A 1 -17.41 -26.35 -14.81
CA MET A 1 -16.05 -26.07 -14.28
C MET A 1 -15.50 -24.71 -14.64
N LEU A 2 -15.67 -24.19 -15.87
CA LEU A 2 -15.08 -22.90 -16.28
C LEU A 2 -15.68 -21.67 -15.56
N ALA A 3 -16.98 -21.64 -15.25
CA ALA A 3 -17.59 -20.54 -14.50
C ALA A 3 -17.01 -20.37 -13.08
N LEU A 4 -16.74 -21.50 -12.39
CA LEU A 4 -16.07 -21.52 -11.09
C LEU A 4 -14.61 -21.05 -11.17
N PHE A 5 -13.91 -21.34 -12.27
CA PHE A 5 -12.55 -20.87 -12.51
C PHE A 5 -12.50 -19.33 -12.66
N TRP A 6 -13.39 -18.74 -13.47
CA TRP A 6 -13.45 -17.28 -13.65
C TRP A 6 -13.97 -16.51 -12.43
N TYR A 7 -14.87 -17.11 -11.64
CA TYR A 7 -15.29 -16.57 -10.34
C TYR A 7 -14.14 -16.60 -9.32
N ARG A 8 -13.36 -17.70 -9.29
CA ARG A 8 -12.17 -17.88 -8.43
C ARG A 8 -11.03 -16.92 -8.78
N THR A 9 -10.82 -16.59 -10.07
CA THR A 9 -9.75 -15.67 -10.50
C THR A 9 -10.17 -14.20 -10.48
N ASN A 10 -11.42 -13.90 -10.09
CA ASN A 10 -11.98 -12.55 -10.08
C ASN A 10 -11.73 -11.78 -11.40
N SER A 11 -11.80 -12.47 -12.54
CA SER A 11 -11.46 -11.91 -13.87
C SER A 11 -12.68 -11.70 -14.77
N TRP A 12 -13.88 -11.94 -14.24
CA TRP A 12 -15.13 -11.97 -14.99
C TRP A 12 -15.50 -10.62 -15.64
N PRO A 13 -15.69 -10.49 -16.96
CA PRO A 13 -15.75 -9.18 -17.64
C PRO A 13 -17.02 -8.33 -17.40
N VAL A 14 -18.12 -8.91 -16.91
CA VAL A 14 -19.42 -8.23 -16.72
C VAL A 14 -19.77 -8.15 -15.24
N VAL A 15 -19.80 -6.95 -14.66
CA VAL A 15 -20.05 -6.80 -13.20
C VAL A 15 -21.53 -6.86 -12.84
N ALA A 16 -22.41 -6.42 -13.74
CA ALA A 16 -23.86 -6.42 -13.54
C ALA A 16 -24.59 -6.38 -14.89
N VAL A 17 -25.89 -6.62 -14.90
CA VAL A 17 -26.76 -6.43 -16.07
C VAL A 17 -28.00 -5.65 -15.62
N VAL A 18 -28.36 -4.60 -16.34
CA VAL A 18 -29.55 -3.76 -16.08
C VAL A 18 -30.42 -3.78 -17.33
N ASN A 19 -31.64 -4.34 -17.24
CA ASN A 19 -32.58 -4.45 -18.36
C ASN A 19 -31.98 -5.06 -19.65
N GLY A 20 -31.13 -6.08 -19.51
CA GLY A 20 -30.43 -6.72 -20.63
C GLY A 20 -29.19 -5.98 -21.12
N VAL A 21 -28.86 -4.80 -20.59
CA VAL A 21 -27.62 -4.07 -20.87
C VAL A 21 -26.54 -4.47 -19.85
N PRO A 22 -25.42 -5.06 -20.28
CA PRO A 22 -24.33 -5.42 -19.37
C PRO A 22 -23.55 -4.18 -18.94
N VAL A 23 -23.26 -4.08 -17.64
CA VAL A 23 -22.25 -3.18 -17.08
C VAL A 23 -20.91 -3.91 -17.08
N THR A 24 -19.95 -3.36 -17.81
CA THR A 24 -18.65 -4.00 -17.99
C THR A 24 -17.67 -3.61 -16.88
N ARG A 25 -16.68 -4.47 -16.63
CA ARG A 25 -15.55 -4.11 -15.75
C ARG A 25 -14.73 -2.96 -16.27
N PHE A 26 -14.69 -2.77 -17.59
CA PHE A 26 -13.97 -1.66 -18.18
C PHE A 26 -14.61 -0.32 -17.80
N GLU A 27 -15.94 -0.20 -17.88
CA GLU A 27 -16.67 0.99 -17.45
C GLU A 27 -16.51 1.24 -15.94
N LEU A 28 -16.61 0.19 -15.12
CA LEU A 28 -16.37 0.30 -13.68
C LEU A 28 -14.92 0.77 -13.39
N ASN A 29 -13.92 0.17 -14.03
CA ASN A 29 -12.53 0.52 -13.83
C ASN A 29 -12.23 1.96 -14.27
N GLN A 30 -12.82 2.42 -15.38
CA GLN A 30 -12.72 3.83 -15.80
C GLN A 30 -13.32 4.78 -14.76
N LEU A 31 -14.52 4.46 -14.25
CA LEU A 31 -15.16 5.27 -13.22
C LEU A 31 -14.34 5.30 -11.92
N MET A 32 -13.82 4.14 -11.48
CA MET A 32 -12.93 4.07 -10.32
C MET A 32 -11.64 4.83 -10.56
N TYR A 33 -11.06 4.73 -11.76
CA TYR A 33 -9.84 5.45 -12.09
C TYR A 33 -10.04 6.96 -12.05
N ALA A 34 -11.16 7.45 -12.58
CA ALA A 34 -11.52 8.86 -12.56
C ALA A 34 -11.75 9.40 -11.13
N ARG A 35 -12.22 8.56 -10.20
CA ARG A 35 -12.50 8.96 -8.82
C ARG A 35 -11.31 8.84 -7.87
N VAL A 36 -10.57 7.75 -7.94
CA VAL A 36 -9.51 7.38 -6.97
C VAL A 36 -8.24 6.81 -7.63
N GLY A 37 -8.25 6.62 -8.95
CA GLY A 37 -7.15 5.95 -9.65
C GLY A 37 -5.86 6.75 -9.67
N GLN A 38 -5.94 8.08 -9.77
CA GLN A 38 -4.76 8.93 -9.77
C GLN A 38 -3.99 8.82 -8.44
N ASP A 39 -4.69 8.92 -7.32
CA ASP A 39 -4.10 8.78 -5.99
C ASP A 39 -3.56 7.36 -5.78
N ALA A 40 -4.31 6.33 -6.21
CA ALA A 40 -3.86 4.95 -6.13
C ALA A 40 -2.57 4.71 -6.95
N VAL A 41 -2.44 5.32 -8.13
CA VAL A 41 -1.21 5.24 -8.93
C VAL A 41 -0.06 5.94 -8.23
N GLU A 42 -0.27 7.13 -7.65
CA GLU A 42 0.76 7.86 -6.92
C GLU A 42 1.26 7.07 -5.70
N ASP A 43 0.35 6.47 -4.93
CA ASP A 43 0.68 5.59 -3.80
C ASP A 43 1.51 4.37 -4.24
N LEU A 44 1.14 3.75 -5.36
CA LEU A 44 1.88 2.62 -5.92
C LEU A 44 3.28 3.03 -6.39
N LEU A 45 3.40 4.19 -7.04
CA LEU A 45 4.69 4.74 -7.44
C LEU A 45 5.57 5.00 -6.23
N MET A 46 5.05 5.66 -5.20
CA MET A 46 5.77 5.94 -3.97
C MET A 46 6.27 4.66 -3.31
N ARG A 47 5.40 3.65 -3.16
CA ARG A 47 5.76 2.33 -2.60
C ARG A 47 6.86 1.66 -3.41
N ARG A 48 6.80 1.73 -4.75
CA ARG A 48 7.84 1.14 -5.63
C ARG A 48 9.18 1.85 -5.47
N ILE A 49 9.18 3.17 -5.40
CA ILE A 49 10.38 3.99 -5.20
C ILE A 49 11.04 3.61 -3.87
N ILE A 50 10.26 3.58 -2.78
CA ILE A 50 10.74 3.22 -1.45
C ILE A 50 11.29 1.79 -1.43
N ASN A 51 10.53 0.81 -1.92
CA ASN A 51 10.97 -0.59 -1.94
C ASN A 51 12.26 -0.78 -2.76
N ARG A 52 12.40 -0.05 -3.86
CA ARG A 52 13.63 -0.07 -4.66
C ARG A 52 14.81 0.50 -3.86
N GLU A 53 14.61 1.59 -3.13
CA GLU A 53 15.67 2.17 -2.29
C GLU A 53 16.06 1.25 -1.13
N ILE A 54 15.10 0.59 -0.49
CA ILE A 54 15.34 -0.42 0.57
C ILE A 54 16.23 -1.54 0.01
N ALA A 55 15.90 -2.04 -1.18
CA ALA A 55 16.68 -3.06 -1.85
C ALA A 55 18.09 -2.57 -2.25
N ASN A 56 18.20 -1.36 -2.81
CA ASN A 56 19.47 -0.76 -3.21
C ASN A 56 20.44 -0.61 -2.03
N ARG A 57 19.93 -0.13 -0.88
CA ARG A 57 20.71 0.02 0.36
C ARG A 57 20.91 -1.29 1.12
N LYS A 58 20.34 -2.39 0.63
CA LYS A 58 20.39 -3.72 1.25
C LYS A 58 19.91 -3.72 2.70
N ILE A 59 18.96 -2.86 3.02
CA ILE A 59 18.40 -2.78 4.38
C ILE A 59 17.58 -4.03 4.63
N LYS A 60 17.95 -4.75 5.69
CA LYS A 60 17.23 -5.92 6.15
C LYS A 60 16.43 -5.56 7.40
N VAL A 61 15.14 -5.83 7.34
CA VAL A 61 14.24 -5.81 8.50
C VAL A 61 13.89 -7.26 8.80
N THR A 62 14.17 -7.69 10.02
CA THR A 62 13.89 -9.06 10.46
C THR A 62 12.43 -9.21 10.86
N ASP A 63 11.92 -10.44 10.84
CA ASP A 63 10.56 -10.71 11.29
C ASP A 63 10.37 -10.44 12.79
N GLY A 64 11.44 -10.56 13.57
CA GLY A 64 11.45 -10.19 15.00
C GLY A 64 11.18 -8.71 15.22
N GLU A 65 11.81 -7.82 14.45
CA GLU A 65 11.59 -6.36 14.54
C GLU A 65 10.15 -5.99 14.15
N VAL A 66 9.59 -6.66 13.14
CA VAL A 66 8.19 -6.46 12.73
C VAL A 66 7.23 -6.95 13.81
N ALA A 67 7.51 -8.11 14.40
CA ALA A 67 6.69 -8.69 15.47
C ALA A 67 6.70 -7.80 16.73
N GLU A 68 7.87 -7.27 17.11
CA GLU A 68 8.00 -6.37 18.26
C GLU A 68 7.15 -5.10 18.07
N ARG A 69 7.24 -4.46 16.91
CA ARG A 69 6.42 -3.27 16.60
C ARG A 69 4.94 -3.59 16.52
N LEU A 70 4.57 -4.73 15.95
CA LEU A 70 3.19 -5.17 15.91
C LEU A 70 2.63 -5.39 17.31
N ASN A 71 3.40 -6.00 18.21
CA ASN A 71 3.00 -6.20 19.59
C ASN A 71 2.83 -4.87 20.32
N LYS A 72 3.77 -3.93 20.18
CA LYS A 72 3.62 -2.57 20.73
C LYS A 72 2.36 -1.87 20.24
N LEU A 73 2.02 -2.01 18.95
CA LEU A 73 0.79 -1.45 18.40
C LEU A 73 -0.46 -2.12 19.01
N LYS A 74 -0.45 -3.45 19.16
CA LYS A 74 -1.55 -4.18 19.81
C LYS A 74 -1.73 -3.79 21.28
N GLU A 75 -0.62 -3.60 22.00
CA GLU A 75 -0.62 -3.12 23.39
C GLU A 75 -1.23 -1.71 23.51
N GLN A 76 -0.90 -0.81 22.57
CA GLN A 76 -1.49 0.54 22.53
C GLN A 76 -3.01 0.51 22.25
N ILE A 77 -3.49 -0.45 21.47
CA ILE A 77 -4.93 -0.63 21.18
C ILE A 77 -5.64 -1.29 22.37
N GLY A 78 -4.93 -2.06 23.19
CA GLY A 78 -5.39 -2.59 24.48
C GLY A 78 -6.22 -3.87 24.42
N SER A 79 -6.86 -4.20 23.28
CA SER A 79 -7.55 -5.49 23.12
C SER A 79 -7.44 -6.06 21.71
N GLU A 80 -7.35 -7.40 21.62
CA GLU A 80 -7.29 -8.11 20.32
C GLU A 80 -8.58 -7.93 19.52
N GLU A 81 -9.73 -7.75 20.17
CA GLU A 81 -11.01 -7.49 19.51
C GLU A 81 -11.02 -6.10 18.86
N SER A 82 -10.57 -5.07 19.60
CA SER A 82 -10.42 -3.71 19.08
C SER A 82 -9.42 -3.67 17.91
N TYR A 83 -8.34 -4.46 17.99
CA TYR A 83 -7.37 -4.57 16.91
C TYR A 83 -7.97 -5.19 15.63
N LYS A 84 -8.69 -6.30 15.76
CA LYS A 84 -9.39 -6.93 14.63
C LYS A 84 -10.45 -6.01 14.03
N GLN A 85 -11.18 -5.29 14.87
CA GLN A 85 -12.16 -4.31 14.41
C GLN A 85 -11.50 -3.14 13.68
N ALA A 86 -10.38 -2.63 14.17
CA ALA A 86 -9.61 -1.57 13.50
C ALA A 86 -9.12 -2.02 12.11
N LEU A 87 -8.60 -3.25 12.00
CA LEU A 87 -8.23 -3.85 10.72
C LEU A 87 -9.42 -3.98 9.77
N ALA A 88 -10.57 -4.43 10.26
CA ALA A 88 -11.78 -4.60 9.47
C ALA A 88 -12.33 -3.26 8.95
N ILE A 89 -12.35 -2.22 9.80
CA ILE A 89 -12.76 -0.86 9.41
C ILE A 89 -11.86 -0.31 8.29
N GLN A 90 -10.57 -0.61 8.35
CA GLN A 90 -9.61 -0.20 7.32
C GLN A 90 -9.60 -1.13 6.09
N GLY A 91 -10.40 -2.20 6.09
CA GLY A 91 -10.41 -3.19 5.01
C GLY A 91 -9.06 -3.88 4.81
N MET A 92 -8.27 -4.02 5.89
CA MET A 92 -6.88 -4.46 5.84
C MET A 92 -6.69 -5.79 6.58
N THR A 93 -5.80 -6.63 6.06
CA THR A 93 -5.36 -7.87 6.72
C THR A 93 -4.12 -7.63 7.59
N GLU A 94 -3.90 -8.47 8.60
CA GLU A 94 -2.68 -8.41 9.42
C GLU A 94 -1.40 -8.56 8.56
N ALA A 95 -1.44 -9.35 7.49
CA ALA A 95 -0.32 -9.50 6.56
C ALA A 95 0.01 -8.18 5.86
N GLN A 96 -1.00 -7.42 5.45
CA GLN A 96 -0.81 -6.08 4.87
C GLN A 96 -0.25 -5.10 5.90
N LEU A 97 -0.74 -5.15 7.15
CA LEU A 97 -0.20 -4.32 8.25
C LEU A 97 1.28 -4.64 8.52
N LYS A 98 1.65 -5.91 8.63
CA LYS A 98 3.05 -6.35 8.77
C LYS A 98 3.92 -5.83 7.63
N GLY A 99 3.40 -5.82 6.41
CA GLY A 99 4.05 -5.22 5.25
C GLY A 99 4.32 -3.72 5.41
N GLN A 100 3.35 -2.96 5.92
CA GLN A 100 3.50 -1.53 6.20
C GLN A 100 4.51 -1.27 7.32
N ILE A 101 4.43 -2.01 8.42
CA ILE A 101 5.40 -1.94 9.53
C ILE A 101 6.81 -2.21 9.02
N ARG A 102 6.99 -3.21 8.15
CA ARG A 102 8.30 -3.51 7.57
C ARG A 102 8.86 -2.36 6.74
N ILE A 103 8.04 -1.73 5.89
CA ILE A 103 8.46 -0.56 5.10
C ILE A 103 8.83 0.60 6.01
N GLN A 104 8.01 0.90 7.02
CA GLN A 104 8.27 1.98 7.96
C GLN A 104 9.56 1.75 8.76
N THR A 105 9.77 0.53 9.26
CA THR A 105 11.01 0.14 9.96
C THR A 105 12.22 0.27 9.06
N ALA A 106 12.09 -0.10 7.78
CA ALA A 106 13.19 0.03 6.82
C ALA A 106 13.52 1.49 6.51
N LEU A 107 12.51 2.36 6.40
CA LEU A 107 12.70 3.80 6.20
C LEU A 107 13.38 4.45 7.40
N GLU A 108 12.98 4.11 8.62
CA GLU A 108 13.65 4.63 9.83
C GLU A 108 15.11 4.20 9.89
N LYS A 109 15.44 2.98 9.46
CA LYS A 109 16.83 2.51 9.34
C LYS A 109 17.65 3.21 8.24
N MET A 110 17.01 3.92 7.30
CA MET A 110 17.70 4.71 6.29
C MET A 110 18.13 6.09 6.78
N VAL A 111 17.47 6.57 7.83
CA VAL A 111 17.76 7.83 8.49
C VAL A 111 18.86 7.60 9.53
N ASP A 112 19.64 8.64 9.82
CA ASP A 112 20.79 8.54 10.72
C ASP A 112 20.37 8.03 12.11
N PRO A 113 21.03 6.98 12.66
CA PRO A 113 20.72 6.48 14.00
C PRO A 113 20.89 7.51 15.12
N SER A 114 21.64 8.59 14.89
CA SER A 114 21.84 9.70 15.82
C SER A 114 20.76 10.78 15.75
N THR A 115 19.77 10.62 14.87
CA THR A 115 18.64 11.54 14.75
C THR A 115 17.75 11.43 15.99
N ASP A 116 17.56 12.57 16.66
CA ASP A 116 16.62 12.74 17.77
C ASP A 116 15.24 12.16 17.41
N SER A 117 14.61 11.43 18.34
CA SER A 117 13.28 10.83 18.13
C SER A 117 12.22 11.89 17.75
N ALA A 118 12.41 13.13 18.18
CA ALA A 118 11.60 14.29 17.82
C ALA A 118 11.72 14.69 16.33
N LYS A 119 12.86 14.42 15.68
CA LYS A 119 13.15 14.78 14.29
C LYS A 119 13.05 13.59 13.32
N LEU A 120 13.08 12.37 13.84
CA LEU A 120 13.04 11.14 13.03
C LEU A 120 11.87 11.14 12.04
N GLN A 121 10.66 11.51 12.48
CA GLN A 121 9.49 11.55 11.60
C GLN A 121 9.63 12.58 10.47
N GLN A 122 10.24 13.72 10.78
CA GLN A 122 10.50 14.76 9.79
C GLN A 122 11.53 14.29 8.76
N GLU A 123 12.63 13.69 9.21
CA GLU A 123 13.70 13.21 8.33
C GLU A 123 13.27 12.03 7.46
N VAL A 124 12.45 11.11 7.99
CA VAL A 124 11.81 10.06 7.17
C VAL A 124 10.94 10.69 6.10
N GLY A 125 10.16 11.73 6.44
CA GLY A 125 9.35 12.47 5.47
C GLY A 125 10.20 13.15 4.38
N ASP A 126 11.29 13.80 4.78
CA ASP A 126 12.21 14.49 3.87
C ASP A 126 12.95 13.50 2.96
N LEU A 127 13.35 12.33 3.48
CA LEU A 127 13.90 11.23 2.70
C LEU A 127 12.91 10.77 1.64
N VAL A 128 11.65 10.52 2.01
CA VAL A 128 10.61 10.09 1.05
C VAL A 128 10.41 11.13 -0.05
N ARG A 129 10.39 12.43 0.29
CA ARG A 129 10.33 13.51 -0.71
C ARG A 129 11.56 13.53 -1.61
N SER A 130 12.75 13.34 -1.06
CA SER A 130 14.01 13.27 -1.81
C SER A 130 14.01 12.09 -2.79
N LEU A 131 13.53 10.93 -2.36
CA LEU A 131 13.41 9.74 -3.22
C LEU A 131 12.42 9.97 -4.35
N ARG A 132 11.29 10.61 -4.08
CA ARG A 132 10.33 11.02 -5.12
C ARG A 132 10.98 11.94 -6.15
N GLY A 133 11.74 12.95 -5.72
CA GLY A 133 12.41 13.89 -6.61
C GLY A 133 13.50 13.27 -7.48
N LYS A 134 14.16 12.21 -7.01
CA LYS A 134 15.20 11.47 -7.76
C LYS A 134 14.63 10.42 -8.70
N ALA A 135 13.37 10.02 -8.53
CA ALA A 135 12.77 8.95 -9.31
C ALA A 135 12.36 9.43 -10.71
N VAL A 136 12.82 8.72 -11.73
CA VAL A 136 12.33 8.89 -13.11
C VAL A 136 11.01 8.15 -13.27
N VAL A 137 9.92 8.88 -13.41
CA VAL A 137 8.57 8.32 -13.61
C VAL A 137 8.12 8.55 -15.05
N TRP A 138 7.95 7.46 -15.79
CA TRP A 138 7.27 7.50 -17.09
C TRP A 138 5.78 7.36 -16.87
N LYS A 139 5.03 8.46 -17.01
CA LYS A 139 3.57 8.42 -17.01
C LYS A 139 3.12 8.04 -18.42
N VAL A 140 2.55 6.85 -18.57
CA VAL A 140 1.77 6.53 -19.77
C VAL A 140 0.50 7.35 -19.66
N LEU A 141 0.36 8.38 -20.50
CA LEU A 141 -0.87 9.15 -20.61
C LEU A 141 -1.97 8.16 -21.00
N THR A 142 -2.82 7.78 -20.04
CA THR A 142 -4.11 7.17 -20.37
C THR A 142 -4.93 8.26 -21.03
N GLY A 143 -4.91 8.27 -22.36
CA GLY A 143 -5.62 9.23 -23.18
C GLY A 143 -7.11 9.25 -22.83
N GLY A 144 -7.61 10.46 -22.63
CA GLY A 144 -9.03 10.78 -22.60
C GLY A 144 -9.13 12.29 -22.79
N LYS A 145 -9.42 12.69 -24.03
CA LYS A 145 -10.09 13.98 -24.29
C LYS A 145 -11.46 13.97 -23.60
#